data_AF-I3MQ74-F1
#
_entry.id   AF-I3MQ74-F1
#
_cell.length_a   1.000
_cell.length_b   1.000
_cell.length_c   1.000
_cell.angle_alpha   90.00
_cell.angle_beta   90.00
_cell.angle_gamma   90.00
#
_symmetry.space_group_name_H-M   'P 1'
#
loop_
_entity.id
_entity.type
_entity.pdbx_description
1 polymer ?
#
loop_
_entity_poly.entity_id
_entity_poly.type
_entity_poly.pdbx_seq_one_letter_code
_entity_poly.pdbx_strand_id
1 'polypeptide(L)'
;DSWGMLACLCTVLWHLPAVPALNRTGDPGPGPSIQKTYDLTRYLEHQLRSLAGTYLNYLGPPFNEPDFNPPRLGAETLPRATVNLEVWRSLNDKLRLTQNYEAYSHLLCYLRGLNRQAATAELRRSLAHFCTSLQGLLGSIAGVMASLGYPLPQPLPGTEPTWAPGPAHSDFLQKMDDFWLLKELQTWLWRSAKDFNRLKKKMQPPAAAVTLHLEAHGF
;
A
#
# COMPACT_ATOMS: atom_id res chain seq x y z
N ASP A 1 8.29 26.58 43.36
CA ASP A 1 8.29 25.15 43.75
C ASP A 1 7.65 24.24 42.71
N SER A 2 8.31 24.05 41.55
CA SER A 2 7.78 23.26 40.43
C SER A 2 8.57 21.96 40.15
N TRP A 3 9.72 21.78 40.80
CA TRP A 3 10.57 20.58 40.64
C TRP A 3 10.15 19.40 41.52
N GLY A 4 9.41 19.63 42.61
CA GLY A 4 8.96 18.56 43.51
C GLY A 4 7.82 17.69 42.95
N MET A 5 6.94 18.25 42.11
CA MET A 5 5.80 17.50 41.55
C MET A 5 6.22 16.52 40.45
N LEU A 6 7.24 16.85 39.65
CA LEU A 6 7.76 15.96 38.59
C LEU A 6 8.52 14.76 39.17
N ALA A 7 9.26 14.96 40.28
CA ALA A 7 9.96 13.88 40.95
C ALA A 7 8.98 12.87 41.59
N CYS A 8 7.84 13.34 42.11
CA CYS A 8 6.83 12.50 42.75
C CYS A 8 6.02 11.66 41.73
N LEU A 9 5.80 12.18 40.51
CA LEU A 9 5.13 11.43 39.43
C LEU A 9 5.99 10.28 38.89
N CYS A 10 7.32 10.43 38.88
CA CYS A 10 8.23 9.38 38.41
C CYS A 10 8.35 8.20 39.39
N THR A 11 8.21 8.42 40.70
CA THR A 11 8.34 7.34 41.69
C THR A 11 7.08 6.47 41.77
N VAL A 12 5.89 7.02 41.55
CA VAL A 12 4.64 6.24 41.54
C VAL A 12 4.58 5.28 40.35
N LEU A 13 5.16 5.64 39.20
CA LEU A 13 5.19 4.78 38.02
C LEU A 13 6.05 3.52 38.23
N TRP A 14 7.06 3.60 39.11
CA TRP A 14 7.98 2.49 39.40
C TRP A 14 7.44 1.46 40.39
N HIS A 15 6.40 1.80 41.15
CA HIS A 15 5.81 0.94 42.18
C HIS A 15 4.48 0.30 41.76
N LEU A 16 4.09 0.41 40.49
CA LEU A 16 2.98 -0.37 39.96
C LEU A 16 3.39 -1.86 39.96
N PRO A 17 2.66 -2.74 40.66
CA PRO A 17 2.91 -4.16 40.55
C PRO A 17 2.74 -4.56 39.09
N ALA A 18 3.77 -5.19 38.52
CA ALA A 18 3.73 -5.75 37.18
C ALA A 18 2.62 -6.82 37.16
N VAL A 19 1.43 -6.43 36.72
CA VAL A 19 0.36 -7.37 36.42
C VAL A 19 0.90 -8.28 35.32
N PRO A 20 1.04 -9.60 35.54
CA PRO A 20 1.34 -10.51 34.45
C PRO A 20 0.20 -10.35 33.46
N ALA A 21 0.50 -9.89 32.24
CA ALA A 21 -0.49 -9.81 31.18
C ALA A 21 -0.96 -11.23 30.87
N LEU A 22 -2.01 -11.64 31.57
CA LEU A 22 -2.77 -12.85 31.33
C LEU A 22 -3.66 -12.57 30.11
N ASN A 23 -3.02 -12.28 28.98
CA ASN A 23 -3.69 -12.14 27.71
C ASN A 23 -3.00 -13.07 26.72
N ARG A 24 -3.25 -14.36 26.93
CA ARG A 24 -3.24 -15.35 25.86
C ARG A 24 -4.47 -15.09 24.98
N THR A 25 -4.58 -13.89 24.41
CA THR A 25 -5.41 -13.69 23.22
C THR A 25 -4.74 -14.53 22.16
N GLY A 26 -5.39 -15.62 21.74
CA GLY A 26 -4.98 -16.32 20.54
C GLY A 26 -4.91 -15.27 19.43
N ASP A 27 -3.68 -14.93 19.02
CA ASP A 27 -3.47 -14.06 17.87
C ASP A 27 -4.25 -14.72 16.73
N PRO A 28 -5.27 -14.07 16.14
CA PRO A 28 -6.15 -14.69 15.14
C PRO A 28 -5.42 -15.05 13.82
N GLY A 29 -4.09 -15.13 13.86
CA GLY A 29 -3.20 -15.35 12.76
C GLY A 29 -3.17 -14.15 11.82
N PRO A 30 -2.36 -14.23 10.76
CA PRO A 30 -2.27 -13.17 9.76
C PRO A 30 -3.56 -13.04 8.92
N GLY A 31 -4.50 -14.00 8.99
CA GLY A 31 -5.69 -14.10 8.15
C GLY A 31 -6.56 -12.84 8.08
N PRO A 32 -7.04 -12.29 9.21
CA PRO A 32 -7.83 -11.06 9.22
C PRO A 32 -7.08 -9.85 8.64
N SER A 33 -5.78 -9.74 8.92
CA SER A 33 -4.93 -8.67 8.38
C SER A 33 -4.78 -8.76 6.87
N ILE A 34 -4.59 -9.97 6.33
CA ILE A 34 -4.53 -10.23 4.89
C ILE A 34 -5.86 -9.88 4.21
N GLN A 35 -7.00 -10.29 4.81
CA GLN A 35 -8.32 -9.98 4.27
C GLN A 35 -8.57 -8.47 4.24
N LYS A 36 -8.29 -7.76 5.33
CA LYS A 36 -8.38 -6.29 5.38
C LYS A 36 -7.50 -5.62 4.31
N THR A 37 -6.27 -6.11 4.12
CA THR A 37 -5.34 -5.58 3.12
C THR A 37 -5.86 -5.80 1.69
N TYR A 38 -6.44 -6.98 1.42
CA TYR A 38 -7.10 -7.29 0.15
C TYR A 38 -8.29 -6.36 -0.11
N ASP A 39 -9.18 -6.19 0.87
CA ASP A 39 -10.37 -5.34 0.71
C ASP A 39 -9.99 -3.88 0.45
N LEU A 40 -8.97 -3.37 1.17
CA LEU A 40 -8.46 -2.03 0.94
C LEU A 40 -7.84 -1.87 -0.45
N THR A 41 -7.17 -2.91 -0.96
CA THR A 41 -6.65 -2.92 -2.35
C THR A 41 -7.80 -2.79 -3.35
N ARG A 42 -8.89 -3.56 -3.17
CA ARG A 42 -10.07 -3.52 -4.05
C ARG A 42 -10.82 -2.19 -3.97
N TYR A 43 -10.89 -1.61 -2.77
CA TYR A 43 -11.44 -0.28 -2.57
C TYR A 43 -10.64 0.78 -3.34
N LEU A 44 -9.31 0.75 -3.22
CA LEU A 44 -8.41 1.66 -3.93
C LEU A 44 -8.50 1.51 -5.45
N GLU A 45 -8.67 0.28 -5.96
CA GLU A 45 -8.90 0.05 -7.40
C GLU A 45 -10.17 0.77 -7.90
N HIS A 46 -11.27 0.70 -7.14
CA HIS A 46 -12.49 1.43 -7.45
C HIS A 46 -12.31 2.94 -7.36
N GLN A 47 -11.68 3.43 -6.29
CA GLN A 47 -11.41 4.86 -6.11
C GLN A 47 -10.53 5.42 -7.23
N LEU A 48 -9.50 4.67 -7.63
CA LEU A 48 -8.58 5.08 -8.69
C LEU A 48 -9.29 5.21 -10.03
N ARG A 49 -10.24 4.33 -10.35
CA ARG A 49 -10.99 4.42 -11.62
C ARG A 49 -11.70 5.76 -11.75
N SER A 50 -12.35 6.22 -10.68
CA SER A 50 -13.01 7.53 -10.65
C SER A 50 -12.00 8.67 -10.72
N LEU A 51 -10.97 8.63 -9.86
CA LEU A 51 -9.92 9.64 -9.79
C LEU A 51 -9.19 9.81 -11.14
N ALA A 52 -8.79 8.70 -11.78
CA ALA A 52 -8.09 8.72 -13.05
C ALA A 52 -8.97 9.31 -14.16
N GLY A 53 -10.26 8.97 -14.20
CA GLY A 53 -11.19 9.58 -15.14
C GLY A 53 -11.28 11.10 -14.98
N THR A 54 -11.45 11.58 -13.75
CA THR A 54 -11.49 13.02 -13.46
C THR A 54 -10.16 13.72 -13.79
N TYR A 55 -9.03 13.10 -13.44
CA TYR A 55 -7.71 13.66 -13.69
C TYR A 55 -7.39 13.74 -15.19
N LEU A 56 -7.63 12.68 -15.95
CA LEU A 56 -7.39 12.66 -17.39
C LEU A 56 -8.29 13.65 -18.14
N ASN A 57 -9.57 13.76 -17.74
CA ASN A 57 -10.46 14.78 -18.29
C ASN A 57 -9.96 16.21 -18.00
N TYR A 58 -9.38 16.43 -16.82
CA TYR A 58 -8.74 17.70 -16.49
C TYR A 58 -7.51 17.99 -17.37
N LEU A 59 -6.72 16.98 -17.73
CA LEU A 59 -5.60 17.14 -18.65
C LEU A 59 -6.03 17.52 -20.08
N GLY A 60 -7.21 17.06 -20.51
CA GLY A 60 -7.76 17.28 -21.84
C GLY A 60 -7.03 16.48 -22.93
N PRO A 61 -7.36 16.71 -24.22
CA PRO A 61 -6.73 16.00 -25.33
C PRO A 61 -5.19 16.19 -25.36
N PRO A 62 -4.42 15.15 -25.72
CA PRO A 62 -4.88 13.80 -26.09
C PRO A 62 -5.10 12.86 -24.87
N PHE A 63 -4.86 13.31 -23.63
CA PHE A 63 -4.81 12.45 -22.45
C PHE A 63 -6.16 11.84 -22.03
N ASN A 64 -7.28 12.43 -22.45
CA ASN A 64 -8.63 11.91 -22.20
C ASN A 64 -9.20 11.10 -23.38
N GLU A 65 -8.44 10.93 -24.46
CA GLU A 65 -8.86 10.13 -25.62
C GLU A 65 -8.66 8.63 -25.35
N PRO A 66 -9.61 7.76 -25.73
CA PRO A 66 -9.57 6.34 -25.39
C PRO A 66 -8.46 5.55 -26.12
N ASP A 67 -8.06 6.02 -27.29
CA ASP A 67 -7.03 5.44 -28.15
C ASP A 67 -5.63 6.04 -27.92
N PHE A 68 -5.53 7.06 -27.05
CA PHE A 68 -4.25 7.64 -26.69
C PHE A 68 -3.38 6.65 -25.91
N ASN A 69 -2.26 6.28 -26.52
CA ASN A 69 -1.26 5.39 -25.94
C ASN A 69 0.13 5.97 -26.22
N PRO A 70 0.58 6.97 -25.42
CA PRO A 70 1.86 7.62 -25.62
C PRO A 70 3.00 6.64 -25.36
N PRO A 71 4.18 6.79 -25.99
CA PRO A 71 5.34 6.03 -25.59
C PRO A 71 5.70 6.33 -24.14
N ARG A 72 6.19 5.33 -23.41
CA ARG A 72 6.72 5.55 -22.06
C ARG A 72 8.15 6.06 -22.17
N LEU A 73 8.32 7.37 -22.04
CA LEU A 73 9.64 7.99 -21.90
C LEU A 73 10.11 7.83 -20.45
N GLY A 74 11.42 7.66 -20.20
CA GLY A 74 11.94 7.56 -18.83
C GLY A 74 11.62 6.25 -18.09
N ALA A 75 11.77 5.13 -18.79
CA ALA A 75 11.49 3.74 -18.37
C ALA A 75 11.88 3.28 -16.95
N GLU A 76 12.75 4.03 -16.26
CA GLU A 76 13.48 3.65 -15.05
C GLU A 76 12.88 4.21 -13.74
N THR A 77 12.06 5.27 -13.77
CA THR A 77 11.72 6.03 -12.54
C THR A 77 10.52 5.48 -11.76
N LEU A 78 9.53 4.90 -12.45
CA LEU A 78 8.31 4.36 -11.84
C LEU A 78 8.36 2.82 -11.76
N PRO A 79 8.01 2.23 -10.59
CA PRO A 79 8.04 0.79 -10.41
C PRO A 79 7.04 0.12 -11.36
N ARG A 80 7.49 -0.90 -12.10
CA ARG A 80 6.64 -1.60 -13.08
C ARG A 80 5.85 -2.73 -12.43
N ALA A 81 4.53 -2.67 -12.56
CA ALA A 81 3.66 -3.76 -12.10
C ALA A 81 3.74 -4.99 -13.00
N THR A 82 3.83 -4.77 -14.31
CA THR A 82 3.80 -5.82 -15.32
C THR A 82 5.11 -6.61 -15.32
N VAL A 83 4.99 -7.91 -15.10
CA VAL A 83 6.08 -8.88 -15.18
C VAL A 83 5.62 -10.09 -15.98
N ASN A 84 6.56 -10.85 -16.53
CA ASN A 84 6.24 -12.10 -17.22
C ASN A 84 5.44 -13.05 -16.29
N LEU A 85 4.47 -13.77 -16.84
CA LEU A 85 3.57 -14.63 -16.06
C LEU A 85 4.31 -15.74 -15.28
N GLU A 86 5.35 -16.33 -15.88
CA GLU A 86 6.15 -17.38 -15.24
C GLU A 86 6.97 -16.81 -14.08
N VAL A 87 7.60 -15.66 -14.30
CA VAL A 87 8.29 -14.90 -13.25
C VAL A 87 7.31 -14.54 -12.14
N TRP A 88 6.12 -14.02 -12.48
CA TRP A 88 5.11 -13.72 -11.47
C TRP A 88 4.73 -14.95 -10.69
N ARG A 89 4.53 -16.12 -11.32
CA ARG A 89 4.12 -17.36 -10.63
C ARG A 89 5.20 -17.88 -9.67
N SER A 90 6.47 -17.76 -10.03
CA SER A 90 7.62 -18.25 -9.25
C SER A 90 7.91 -17.42 -8.00
N LEU A 91 7.42 -16.18 -7.91
CA LEU A 91 7.59 -15.36 -6.71
C LEU A 91 6.96 -16.02 -5.48
N ASN A 92 7.75 -16.13 -4.41
CA ASN A 92 7.28 -16.51 -3.08
C ASN A 92 6.56 -15.34 -2.38
N ASP A 93 5.90 -15.63 -1.25
CA ASP A 93 5.06 -14.67 -0.53
C ASP A 93 5.86 -13.45 -0.04
N LYS A 94 7.07 -13.66 0.49
CA LYS A 94 7.98 -12.59 0.94
C LYS A 94 8.32 -11.63 -0.20
N LEU A 95 8.69 -12.15 -1.36
CA LEU A 95 9.05 -11.35 -2.53
C LEU A 95 7.87 -10.55 -3.06
N ARG A 96 6.66 -11.14 -3.10
CA ARG A 96 5.44 -10.41 -3.47
C ARG A 96 5.20 -9.25 -2.54
N LEU A 97 5.20 -9.51 -1.23
CA LEU A 97 4.94 -8.47 -0.22
C LEU A 97 5.98 -7.35 -0.28
N THR A 98 7.26 -7.72 -0.45
CA THR A 98 8.37 -6.77 -0.64
C THR A 98 8.13 -5.88 -1.85
N GLN A 99 7.87 -6.47 -3.02
CA GLN A 99 7.63 -5.73 -4.25
C GLN A 99 6.39 -4.82 -4.16
N ASN A 100 5.32 -5.29 -3.52
CA ASN A 100 4.14 -4.46 -3.27
C ASN A 100 4.47 -3.27 -2.36
N TYR A 101 5.19 -3.50 -1.26
CA TYR A 101 5.58 -2.45 -0.32
C TYR A 101 6.47 -1.38 -0.97
N GLU A 102 7.51 -1.79 -1.69
CA GLU A 102 8.42 -0.89 -2.40
C GLU A 102 7.68 -0.08 -3.46
N ALA A 103 6.87 -0.75 -4.28
CA ALA A 103 6.10 -0.08 -5.33
C ALA A 103 5.15 0.98 -4.77
N TYR A 104 4.36 0.64 -3.75
CA TYR A 104 3.44 1.61 -3.15
C TYR A 104 4.15 2.74 -2.42
N SER A 105 5.32 2.50 -1.83
CA SER A 105 6.15 3.56 -1.25
C SER A 105 6.58 4.58 -2.31
N HIS A 106 7.04 4.10 -3.47
CA HIS A 106 7.42 4.95 -4.59
C HIS A 106 6.22 5.69 -5.18
N LEU A 107 5.16 4.96 -5.54
CA LEU A 107 3.97 5.55 -6.16
C LEU A 107 3.29 6.58 -5.26
N LEU A 108 3.25 6.34 -3.95
CA LEU A 108 2.72 7.31 -2.98
C LEU A 108 3.54 8.61 -2.96
N CYS A 109 4.86 8.53 -3.10
CA CYS A 109 5.71 9.72 -3.18
C CYS A 109 5.36 10.57 -4.42
N TYR A 110 5.26 9.94 -5.59
CA TYR A 110 4.88 10.63 -6.83
C TYR A 110 3.47 11.23 -6.78
N LEU A 111 2.49 10.48 -6.25
CA LEU A 111 1.12 10.99 -6.10
C LEU A 111 1.03 12.20 -5.18
N ARG A 112 1.83 12.25 -4.12
CA ARG A 112 1.91 13.43 -3.24
C ARG A 112 2.50 14.64 -3.97
N GLY A 113 3.47 14.42 -4.86
CA GLY A 113 3.99 15.44 -5.77
C GLY A 113 2.90 15.98 -6.71
N LEU A 114 2.22 15.08 -7.41
CA LEU A 114 1.10 15.41 -8.30
C LEU A 114 -0.02 16.17 -7.55
N ASN A 115 -0.36 15.76 -6.32
CA ASN A 115 -1.35 16.46 -5.48
C ASN A 115 -0.95 17.91 -5.17
N ARG A 116 0.35 18.20 -4.95
CA ARG A 116 0.83 19.57 -4.72
C ARG A 116 0.66 20.45 -5.95
N GLN A 117 0.70 19.86 -7.15
CA GLN A 117 0.55 20.56 -8.43
C GLN A 117 -0.89 20.62 -8.94
N ALA A 118 -1.83 19.88 -8.32
CA ALA A 118 -3.22 19.83 -8.76
C ALA A 118 -3.86 21.22 -8.77
N ALA A 119 -4.41 21.62 -9.92
CA ALA A 119 -4.92 22.99 -10.11
C ALA A 119 -6.26 23.23 -9.42
N THR A 120 -7.17 22.25 -9.42
CA THR A 120 -8.52 22.42 -8.85
C THR A 120 -8.59 21.91 -7.40
N ALA A 121 -9.40 22.57 -6.58
CA ALA A 121 -9.61 22.17 -5.19
C ALA A 121 -10.25 20.78 -5.07
N GLU A 122 -11.14 20.44 -6.01
CA GLU A 122 -11.79 19.13 -6.07
C GLU A 122 -10.76 18.03 -6.30
N LEU A 123 -9.94 18.17 -7.34
CA LEU A 123 -8.92 17.20 -7.70
C LEU A 123 -7.90 17.02 -6.58
N ARG A 124 -7.49 18.13 -5.95
CA ARG A 124 -6.61 18.12 -4.79
C ARG A 124 -7.22 17.35 -3.62
N ARG A 125 -8.53 17.50 -3.35
CA ARG A 125 -9.22 16.75 -2.29
C ARG A 125 -9.26 15.26 -2.61
N SER A 126 -9.63 14.89 -3.84
CA SER A 126 -9.68 13.49 -4.28
C SER A 126 -8.31 12.83 -4.22
N LEU A 127 -7.26 13.52 -4.68
CA LEU A 127 -5.87 13.06 -4.61
C LEU A 127 -5.37 12.92 -3.18
N ALA A 128 -5.62 13.90 -2.31
CA ALA A 128 -5.23 13.83 -0.91
C ALA A 128 -5.92 12.67 -0.18
N HIS A 129 -7.21 12.47 -0.43
CA HIS A 129 -7.96 11.33 0.08
C HIS A 129 -7.36 10.02 -0.40
N PHE A 130 -7.11 9.88 -1.71
CA PHE A 130 -6.50 8.70 -2.28
C PHE A 130 -5.11 8.42 -1.70
N CYS A 131 -4.26 9.43 -1.54
CA CYS A 131 -2.94 9.32 -0.90
C CYS A 131 -3.05 8.78 0.53
N THR A 132 -4.04 9.23 1.29
CA THR A 132 -4.28 8.76 2.67
C THR A 132 -4.69 7.30 2.68
N SER A 133 -5.61 6.90 1.81
CA SER A 133 -6.02 5.50 1.67
C SER A 133 -4.86 4.60 1.21
N LEU A 134 -4.02 5.07 0.29
CA LEU A 134 -2.86 4.34 -0.19
C LEU A 134 -1.78 4.19 0.89
N GLN A 135 -1.58 5.21 1.72
CA GLN A 135 -0.72 5.12 2.91
C GLN A 135 -1.26 4.09 3.91
N GLY A 136 -2.59 4.03 4.09
CA GLY A 136 -3.24 2.97 4.89
C GLY A 136 -2.99 1.57 4.33
N LEU A 137 -2.97 1.41 3.00
CA LEU A 137 -2.60 0.14 2.35
C LEU A 137 -1.15 -0.23 2.64
N LEU A 138 -0.22 0.73 2.49
CA LEU A 138 1.20 0.51 2.76
C LEU A 138 1.43 0.06 4.22
N GLY A 139 0.75 0.69 5.18
CA GLY A 139 0.79 0.28 6.58
C GLY A 139 0.17 -1.10 6.83
N SER A 140 -0.90 -1.44 6.10
CA SER A 140 -1.52 -2.77 6.20
C SER A 140 -0.60 -3.86 5.65
N ILE A 141 0.10 -3.60 4.53
CA ILE A 141 1.13 -4.49 3.98
C ILE A 141 2.26 -4.69 4.98
N ALA A 142 2.76 -3.61 5.61
CA ALA A 142 3.76 -3.70 6.65
C ALA A 142 3.30 -4.58 7.82
N GLY A 143 2.05 -4.44 8.26
CA GLY A 143 1.46 -5.29 9.29
C GLY A 143 1.37 -6.76 8.88
N VAL A 144 1.01 -7.05 7.63
CA VAL A 144 1.02 -8.43 7.09
C VAL A 144 2.45 -8.98 7.06
N MET A 145 3.43 -8.20 6.60
CA MET A 145 4.83 -8.61 6.61
C MET A 145 5.33 -8.91 8.03
N ALA A 146 5.04 -8.05 8.99
CA ALA A 146 5.41 -8.23 10.39
C ALA A 146 4.79 -9.50 11.00
N SER A 147 3.49 -9.74 10.80
CA SER A 147 2.81 -10.94 11.31
C SER A 147 3.29 -12.25 10.67
N LEU A 148 3.89 -12.18 9.47
CA LEU A 148 4.52 -13.32 8.80
C LEU A 148 6.02 -13.44 9.08
N GLY A 149 6.59 -12.56 9.92
CA GLY A 149 8.02 -12.55 10.24
C GLY A 149 8.91 -12.08 9.08
N TYR A 150 8.37 -11.34 8.12
CA TYR A 150 9.13 -10.76 7.03
C TYR A 150 9.59 -9.34 7.39
N PRO A 151 10.91 -9.06 7.33
CA PRO A 151 11.41 -7.71 7.58
C PRO A 151 10.94 -6.76 6.49
N LEU A 152 10.67 -5.51 6.87
CA LEU A 152 10.42 -4.46 5.89
C LEU A 152 11.67 -4.23 5.04
N PRO A 153 11.51 -3.97 3.73
CA PRO A 153 12.63 -3.61 2.87
C PRO A 153 13.30 -2.34 3.40
N GLN A 154 14.61 -2.38 3.57
CA GLN A 154 15.38 -1.19 3.93
C GLN A 154 15.68 -0.42 2.65
N PRO A 155 15.38 0.89 2.58
CA PRO A 155 15.81 1.70 1.45
C PRO A 155 17.33 1.66 1.31
N LEU A 156 17.83 1.42 0.11
CA LEU A 156 19.25 1.58 -0.14
C LEU A 156 19.61 3.08 -0.11
N PRO A 157 20.80 3.44 0.39
CA PRO A 157 21.24 4.83 0.36
C PRO A 157 21.17 5.40 -1.06
N GLY A 158 20.45 6.51 -1.24
CA GLY A 158 20.28 7.15 -2.54
C GLY A 158 19.16 6.57 -3.43
N THR A 159 18.45 5.53 -3.00
CA THR A 159 17.26 5.01 -3.70
C THR A 159 15.95 5.43 -3.04
N GLU A 160 16.01 6.38 -2.09
CA GLU A 160 14.81 6.95 -1.49
C GLU A 160 13.92 7.57 -2.57
N PRO A 161 12.64 7.16 -2.67
CA PRO A 161 11.74 7.70 -3.66
C PRO A 161 11.61 9.21 -3.43
N THR A 162 12.25 9.97 -4.31
CA THR A 162 12.20 11.42 -4.28
C THR A 162 11.39 11.88 -5.48
N TRP A 163 10.24 12.49 -5.22
CA TRP A 163 9.57 13.25 -6.25
C TRP A 163 10.40 14.51 -6.52
N ALA A 164 11.07 14.54 -7.66
CA ALA A 164 11.76 15.72 -8.16
C ALA A 164 11.07 16.15 -9.45
N PRO A 165 10.58 17.39 -9.57
CA PRO A 165 10.23 17.93 -10.87
C PRO A 165 11.51 17.91 -11.72
N GLY A 166 11.49 17.16 -12.81
CA GLY A 166 12.66 17.03 -13.67
C GLY A 166 13.13 18.40 -14.19
N PRO A 167 14.41 18.54 -14.57
CA PRO A 167 14.95 19.81 -15.06
C PRO A 167 14.08 20.36 -16.19
N ALA A 168 13.46 21.52 -16.00
CA ALA A 168 12.59 22.23 -16.96
C ALA A 168 11.89 21.30 -17.97
N HIS A 169 11.17 20.29 -17.48
CA HIS A 169 10.37 19.44 -18.36
C HIS A 169 9.27 20.31 -18.96
N SER A 170 8.97 20.13 -20.25
CA SER A 170 7.78 20.78 -20.81
C SER A 170 6.54 20.28 -20.07
N ASP A 171 5.53 21.13 -19.91
CA ASP A 171 4.27 20.77 -19.24
C ASP A 171 3.65 19.50 -19.82
N PHE A 172 3.86 19.25 -21.12
CA PHE A 172 3.39 18.04 -21.80
C PHE A 172 4.08 16.76 -21.29
N LEU A 173 5.41 16.79 -21.09
CA LEU A 173 6.14 15.62 -20.59
C LEU A 173 5.75 15.29 -19.14
N GLN A 174 5.55 16.32 -18.30
CA GLN A 174 5.05 16.11 -16.95
C GLN A 174 3.66 15.45 -16.94
N LYS A 175 2.74 15.92 -17.79
CA LYS A 175 1.40 15.32 -17.93
C LYS A 175 1.48 13.85 -18.41
N MET A 176 2.45 13.51 -19.24
CA MET A 176 2.69 12.14 -19.69
C MET A 176 3.25 11.26 -18.57
N ASP A 177 4.12 11.79 -17.71
CA ASP A 177 4.57 11.08 -16.51
C ASP A 177 3.40 10.82 -15.55
N ASP A 178 2.53 11.82 -15.34
CA ASP A 178 1.32 11.70 -14.52
C ASP A 178 0.34 10.67 -15.11
N PHE A 179 0.18 10.64 -16.43
CA PHE A 179 -0.59 9.62 -17.15
C PHE A 179 -0.06 8.20 -16.86
N TRP A 180 1.25 7.99 -16.99
CA TRP A 180 1.87 6.69 -16.74
C TRP A 180 1.85 6.29 -15.26
N LEU A 181 1.96 7.25 -14.34
CA LEU A 181 1.81 7.04 -12.90
C LEU A 181 0.44 6.41 -12.59
N LEU A 182 -0.65 7.00 -13.11
CA LEU A 182 -2.01 6.48 -12.89
C LEU A 182 -2.21 5.08 -13.49
N LYS A 183 -1.63 4.80 -14.66
CA LYS A 183 -1.68 3.48 -15.31
C LYS A 183 -0.90 2.40 -14.53
N GLU A 184 0.31 2.72 -14.08
CA GLU A 184 1.12 1.79 -13.28
C GLU A 184 0.45 1.50 -11.93
N LEU A 185 -0.07 2.54 -11.27
CA LEU A 185 -0.82 2.38 -10.03
C LEU A 185 -2.05 1.48 -10.20
N GLN A 186 -2.79 1.63 -11.30
CA GLN A 186 -3.91 0.73 -11.62
C GLN A 186 -3.44 -0.72 -11.78
N THR A 187 -2.34 -0.92 -12.50
CA THR A 187 -1.79 -2.26 -12.75
C THR A 187 -1.26 -2.89 -11.45
N TRP A 188 -0.63 -2.10 -10.59
CA TRP A 188 -0.20 -2.53 -9.26
C TRP A 188 -1.37 -2.96 -8.40
N LEU A 189 -2.44 -2.17 -8.29
CA LEU A 189 -3.63 -2.53 -7.51
C LEU A 189 -4.24 -3.86 -7.96
N TRP A 190 -4.35 -4.08 -9.28
CA TRP A 190 -4.86 -5.34 -9.82
C TRP A 190 -3.93 -6.53 -9.49
N ARG A 191 -2.62 -6.32 -9.63
CA ARG A 191 -1.61 -7.33 -9.30
C ARG A 191 -1.61 -7.67 -7.81
N SER A 192 -1.62 -6.66 -6.94
CA SER A 192 -1.66 -6.83 -5.48
C SER A 192 -2.90 -7.58 -5.03
N ALA A 193 -4.07 -7.30 -5.62
CA ALA A 193 -5.28 -8.03 -5.32
C ALA A 193 -5.12 -9.54 -5.60
N LYS A 194 -4.42 -9.92 -6.69
CA LYS A 194 -4.09 -11.31 -6.97
C LYS A 194 -3.10 -11.90 -5.97
N ASP A 195 -2.06 -11.14 -5.61
CA ASP A 195 -1.06 -11.55 -4.63
C ASP A 195 -1.71 -11.84 -3.26
N PHE A 196 -2.55 -10.93 -2.75
CA PHE A 196 -3.26 -11.12 -1.48
C PHE A 196 -4.32 -12.21 -1.55
N ASN A 197 -5.02 -12.37 -2.68
CA ASN A 197 -5.97 -13.47 -2.84
C ASN A 197 -5.26 -14.84 -2.80
N ARG A 198 -4.05 -14.94 -3.39
CA ARG A 198 -3.22 -16.15 -3.29
C ARG A 198 -2.77 -16.40 -1.84
N LEU A 199 -2.28 -15.35 -1.17
CA LEU A 199 -1.82 -15.45 0.22
C LEU A 199 -2.97 -15.86 1.16
N LYS A 200 -4.15 -15.27 0.99
CA LYS A 200 -5.36 -15.62 1.73
C LYS A 200 -5.70 -17.10 1.62
N LYS A 201 -5.74 -17.64 0.39
CA LYS A 201 -6.07 -19.05 0.15
C LYS A 201 -5.09 -20.00 0.85
N LYS A 202 -3.82 -19.60 1.01
CA LYS A 202 -2.80 -20.39 1.70
C LYS A 202 -2.95 -20.36 3.22
N MET A 203 -3.46 -19.26 3.77
CA MET A 203 -3.61 -19.06 5.21
C MET A 203 -4.97 -19.53 5.76
N GLN A 204 -5.91 -19.92 4.88
CA GLN A 204 -7.15 -20.54 5.31
C GLN A 204 -6.89 -21.98 5.78
N PRO A 205 -7.42 -22.40 6.94
CA PRO A 205 -7.29 -23.78 7.38
C PRO A 205 -7.93 -24.73 6.35
N PRO A 206 -7.35 -25.91 6.10
CA PRO A 206 -7.96 -26.89 5.21
C PRO A 206 -9.35 -27.26 5.74
N ALA A 207 -10.33 -27.41 4.84
CA ALA A 207 -11.73 -27.68 5.21
C ALA A 207 -11.90 -28.89 6.15
N ALA A 208 -10.98 -29.86 6.11
CA ALA A 208 -10.94 -31.01 7.00
C ALA A 208 -10.62 -30.67 8.47
N ALA A 209 -9.88 -29.59 8.76
CA ALA A 209 -9.54 -29.18 10.12
C ALA A 209 -10.73 -28.51 10.84
N VAL A 210 -11.63 -27.88 10.08
CA VAL A 210 -12.85 -27.25 10.64
C VAL A 210 -13.87 -28.30 11.06
N THR A 211 -13.93 -29.44 10.36
CA THR A 211 -14.83 -30.56 10.69
C THR A 211 -14.41 -31.26 11.99
N LEU A 212 -13.11 -31.50 12.18
CA LEU A 212 -12.59 -32.13 13.39
C LEU A 212 -12.79 -31.28 14.65
N HIS A 213 -12.70 -29.95 14.55
CA HIS A 213 -12.92 -29.07 15.69
C HIS A 213 -14.41 -28.97 16.09
N LEU A 214 -15.32 -29.15 15.13
CA LEU A 214 -16.76 -29.21 15.40
C LEU A 214 -17.18 -30.53 16.05
N GLU A 215 -16.55 -31.65 15.71
CA GLU A 215 -16.81 -32.94 16.36
C GLU A 215 -16.24 -33.00 17.79
N ALA A 216 -15.10 -32.35 18.05
CA ALA A 216 -14.47 -32.37 19.38
C ALA A 216 -15.18 -31.51 20.45
N HIS A 217 -16.10 -30.61 20.05
CA HIS A 217 -16.88 -29.77 20.97
C HIS A 217 -18.29 -30.31 21.23
N GLY A 218 -18.60 -31.52 20.75
CA GLY A 218 -19.87 -32.18 20.95
C GLY A 218 -19.72 -33.51 21.67
N PHE A 219 -19.26 -33.53 22.91
CA PHE A 219 -19.47 -34.62 23.88
C PHE A 219 -19.45 -34.08 25.32
#